data_AF-H1VFF6-F1
#
_entry.id   AF-H1VFF6-F1
#
_cell.length_a   1.000
_cell.length_b   1.000
_cell.length_c   1.000
_cell.angle_alpha   90.00
_cell.angle_beta   90.00
_cell.angle_gamma   90.00
#
_symmetry.space_group_name_H-M   'P 1'
#
loop_
_entity.id
_entity.type
_entity.pdbx_description
1 polymer ?
#
loop_
_entity_poly.entity_id
_entity_poly.type
_entity_poly.pdbx_seq_one_letter_code
_entity_poly.pdbx_strand_id
1 'polypeptide(L)'
;MASTQAPPPTVIAQKQAFLAAQTRLFSQPLRPSRPWLAANEAAESPLPDPVVEHVVARLNTTVLQHSRRAYSHQASRHVAEQIDALYLTLFIKGHPWQHGCLTVAQKPKRLPSSPFRQLGRLTTT
;
A
#
# COMPACT_ATOMS: atom_id res chain seq x y z
N MET A 1 35.77 -10.21 -28.41
CA MET A 1 34.31 -10.02 -28.29
C MET A 1 34.10 -8.98 -27.20
N ALA A 2 33.73 -7.75 -27.56
CA ALA A 2 33.57 -6.66 -26.60
C ALA A 2 32.26 -6.82 -25.84
N SER A 3 32.34 -6.94 -24.52
CA SER A 3 31.18 -6.97 -23.63
C SER A 3 30.47 -5.62 -23.72
N THR A 4 29.28 -5.59 -24.34
CA THR A 4 28.42 -4.40 -24.37
C THR A 4 27.87 -4.16 -22.97
N GLN A 5 28.61 -3.40 -22.16
CA GLN A 5 28.16 -2.99 -20.84
C GLN A 5 27.14 -1.85 -21.00
N ALA A 6 25.92 -2.07 -20.50
CA ALA A 6 24.89 -1.05 -20.49
C ALA A 6 25.35 0.17 -19.66
N PRO A 7 24.96 1.40 -20.04
CA PRO A 7 25.31 2.60 -19.28
C PRO A 7 24.78 2.51 -17.84
N PRO A 8 25.50 3.09 -16.86
CA PRO A 8 25.11 3.02 -15.46
C PRO A 8 23.74 3.67 -15.22
N PRO A 9 22.87 3.08 -14.38
CA PRO A 9 21.53 3.59 -14.15
C PRO A 9 21.56 4.92 -13.40
N THR A 10 20.70 5.87 -13.81
CA THR A 10 20.55 7.17 -13.14
C THR A 10 19.97 7.01 -11.72
N VAL A 11 20.17 8.02 -10.86
CA VAL A 11 19.60 8.03 -9.50
C VAL A 11 18.07 7.86 -9.53
N ILE A 12 17.40 8.49 -10.49
CA ILE A 12 15.96 8.31 -10.72
C ILE A 12 15.64 6.85 -11.08
N ALA A 13 16.39 6.24 -12.01
CA ALA A 13 16.19 4.85 -12.38
C ALA A 13 16.39 3.89 -11.20
N GLN A 14 17.33 4.17 -10.29
CA GLN A 14 17.52 3.39 -9.07
C GLN A 14 16.33 3.51 -8.11
N LYS A 15 15.84 4.73 -7.88
CA LYS A 15 14.63 4.98 -7.07
C LYS A 15 13.40 4.29 -7.66
N GLN A 16 13.23 4.36 -8.98
CA GLN A 16 12.15 3.66 -9.69
C GLN A 16 12.27 2.14 -9.53
N ALA A 17 13.47 1.58 -9.69
CA ALA A 17 13.69 0.15 -9.54
C ALA A 17 13.38 -0.33 -8.10
N PHE A 18 13.75 0.47 -7.09
CA PHE A 18 13.36 0.20 -5.70
C PHE A 18 11.84 0.16 -5.53
N LEU A 19 11.12 1.19 -6.01
CA LEU A 19 9.66 1.24 -5.93
C LEU A 19 8.99 0.07 -6.67
N ALA A 20 9.53 -0.32 -7.83
CA ALA A 20 9.06 -1.49 -8.56
C ALA A 20 9.28 -2.80 -7.78
N ALA A 21 10.43 -2.93 -7.10
CA ALA A 21 10.70 -4.08 -6.24
C ALA A 21 9.72 -4.18 -5.07
N GLN A 22 9.43 -3.05 -4.39
CA GLN A 22 8.44 -3.02 -3.30
C GLN A 22 7.03 -3.35 -3.82
N THR A 23 6.64 -2.77 -4.95
CA THR A 23 5.35 -3.05 -5.61
C THR A 23 5.19 -4.54 -5.93
N ARG A 24 6.27 -5.20 -6.34
CA ARG A 24 6.26 -6.64 -6.63
C ARG A 24 5.92 -7.48 -5.41
N LEU A 25 6.34 -7.07 -4.21
CA LEU A 25 6.00 -7.75 -2.96
C LEU A 25 4.49 -7.72 -2.69
N PHE A 26 3.84 -6.58 -2.97
CA PHE A 26 2.39 -6.44 -2.80
C PHE A 26 1.57 -7.21 -3.84
N SER A 27 2.13 -7.48 -5.01
CA SER A 27 1.47 -8.25 -6.07
C SER A 27 1.79 -9.74 -6.06
N GLN A 28 2.39 -10.25 -4.98
CA GLN A 28 2.69 -11.68 -4.88
C GLN A 28 1.39 -12.50 -4.85
N PRO A 29 1.39 -13.69 -5.49
CA PRO A 29 0.22 -14.55 -5.47
C PRO A 29 -0.06 -15.02 -4.05
N LEU A 30 -1.28 -14.77 -3.59
CA LEU A 30 -1.82 -15.29 -2.34
C LEU A 30 -2.12 -16.77 -2.50
N ARG A 31 -1.84 -17.54 -1.45
CA ARG A 31 -2.23 -18.93 -1.33
C ARG A 31 -2.99 -19.11 -0.01
N PRO A 32 -3.97 -20.03 0.05
CA PRO A 32 -4.60 -20.39 1.30
C PRO A 32 -3.56 -20.81 2.34
N SER A 33 -3.70 -20.34 3.57
CA SER A 33 -2.80 -20.71 4.66
C SER A 33 -3.13 -22.12 5.16
N ARG A 34 -2.15 -22.84 5.73
CA ARG A 34 -2.37 -24.17 6.32
C ARG A 34 -3.49 -24.19 7.38
N PRO A 35 -3.57 -23.20 8.30
CA PRO A 35 -4.67 -23.17 9.27
C PRO A 35 -6.05 -22.99 8.62
N TRP A 36 -6.13 -22.20 7.55
CA TRP A 36 -7.40 -22.03 6.82
C TRP A 36 -7.82 -23.32 6.12
N LEU A 37 -6.87 -24.05 5.50
CA LEU A 37 -7.15 -25.35 4.90
C LEU A 37 -7.65 -26.36 5.94
N ALA A 38 -7.00 -26.45 7.09
CA ALA A 38 -7.44 -27.33 8.17
C ALA A 38 -8.86 -26.98 8.68
N ALA A 39 -9.19 -25.68 8.75
CA ALA A 39 -10.53 -25.24 9.11
C ALA A 39 -11.58 -25.53 8.04
N ASN A 40 -11.21 -25.47 6.75
CA ASN A 40 -12.08 -25.84 5.63
C ASN A 40 -12.41 -27.34 5.68
N GLU A 41 -11.39 -28.19 5.86
CA GLU A 41 -11.58 -29.65 5.96
C GLU A 41 -12.44 -30.06 7.15
N ALA A 42 -12.34 -29.33 8.27
CA ALA A 42 -13.11 -29.61 9.48
C ALA A 42 -14.53 -29.00 9.48
N ALA A 43 -14.93 -28.27 8.44
CA ALA A 43 -16.25 -27.65 8.37
C ALA A 43 -17.34 -28.68 8.06
N GLU A 44 -18.56 -28.46 8.58
CA GLU A 44 -19.75 -29.28 8.26
C GLU A 44 -20.04 -29.36 6.75
N SER A 45 -19.63 -28.33 6.00
CA SER A 45 -19.74 -28.25 4.55
C SER A 45 -18.44 -27.67 3.97
N PRO A 46 -17.41 -28.49 3.71
CA PRO A 46 -16.14 -28.02 3.17
C PRO A 46 -16.31 -27.43 1.77
N LEU A 47 -15.55 -26.38 1.46
CA LEU A 47 -15.48 -25.87 0.09
C LEU A 47 -14.66 -26.85 -0.76
N PRO A 48 -15.14 -27.24 -1.95
CA PRO A 48 -14.38 -28.09 -2.85
C PRO A 48 -13.11 -27.40 -3.34
N ASP A 49 -11.99 -28.12 -3.37
CA ASP A 49 -10.70 -27.68 -3.92
C ASP A 49 -10.79 -26.90 -5.24
N PRO A 50 -11.53 -27.36 -6.29
CA PRO A 50 -11.58 -26.62 -7.55
C PRO A 50 -12.22 -25.22 -7.40
N VAL A 51 -13.16 -25.06 -6.46
CA VAL A 51 -13.78 -23.75 -6.18
C VAL A 51 -12.77 -22.85 -5.48
N VAL A 52 -12.04 -23.39 -4.50
CA VAL A 52 -10.99 -22.66 -3.77
C VAL A 52 -9.89 -22.20 -4.74
N GLU A 53 -9.39 -23.09 -5.58
CA GLU A 53 -8.38 -22.77 -6.59
C GLU A 53 -8.86 -21.68 -7.56
N HIS A 54 -10.10 -21.78 -8.04
CA HIS A 54 -10.68 -20.79 -8.94
C HIS A 54 -10.78 -19.41 -8.28
N VAL A 55 -11.28 -19.33 -7.05
CA VAL A 55 -11.40 -18.06 -6.30
C VAL A 55 -10.03 -17.46 -6.02
N VAL A 56 -9.06 -18.28 -5.61
CA VAL A 56 -7.67 -17.83 -5.38
C VAL A 56 -7.05 -17.29 -6.66
N ALA A 57 -7.22 -17.97 -7.79
CA ALA A 57 -6.75 -17.51 -9.09
C ALA A 57 -7.40 -16.17 -9.50
N ARG A 58 -8.71 -16.02 -9.26
CA ARG A 58 -9.46 -14.79 -9.55
C ARG A 58 -9.00 -13.63 -8.67
N LEU A 59 -8.80 -13.88 -7.38
CA LEU A 59 -8.29 -12.89 -6.43
C LEU A 59 -6.89 -12.42 -6.83
N ASN A 60 -5.99 -13.35 -7.12
CA ASN A 60 -4.62 -13.03 -7.54
C ASN A 60 -4.59 -12.19 -8.82
N THR A 61 -5.46 -12.51 -9.78
CA THR A 61 -5.63 -11.72 -11.00
C THR A 61 -6.11 -10.29 -10.67
N THR A 62 -7.06 -10.15 -9.76
CA THR A 62 -7.60 -8.84 -9.35
C THR A 62 -6.56 -7.99 -8.63
N VAL A 63 -5.79 -8.59 -7.71
CA VAL A 63 -4.68 -7.93 -7.01
C VAL A 63 -3.62 -7.46 -8.00
N LEU A 64 -3.24 -8.31 -8.96
CA LEU A 64 -2.27 -7.98 -9.99
C LEU A 64 -2.76 -6.85 -10.91
N GLN A 65 -4.05 -6.85 -11.27
CA GLN A 65 -4.65 -5.76 -12.06
C GLN A 65 -4.66 -4.45 -11.28
N HIS A 66 -5.01 -4.49 -9.99
CA HIS A 66 -4.99 -3.33 -9.13
C HIS A 66 -3.57 -2.76 -8.98
N SER A 67 -2.57 -3.60 -8.67
CA SER A 67 -1.19 -3.16 -8.50
C SER A 67 -0.64 -2.51 -9.76
N ARG A 68 -0.92 -3.06 -10.94
CA ARG A 68 -0.51 -2.47 -12.24
C ARG A 68 -1.15 -1.10 -12.51
N ARG A 69 -2.40 -0.89 -12.08
CA ARG A 69 -3.11 0.38 -12.24
C ARG A 69 -2.65 1.42 -11.23
N ALA A 70 -2.53 1.03 -9.95
CA ALA A 70 -2.13 1.92 -8.87
C ALA A 70 -0.65 2.34 -8.99
N TYR A 71 0.22 1.42 -9.43
CA TYR A 71 1.66 1.59 -9.48
C TYR A 71 2.19 1.42 -10.91
N SER A 72 1.67 2.23 -11.84
CA SER A 72 2.17 2.26 -13.21
C SER A 72 3.62 2.75 -13.28
N HIS A 73 4.33 2.41 -14.36
CA HIS A 73 5.71 2.86 -14.56
C HIS A 73 5.86 4.39 -14.49
N GLN A 74 4.89 5.13 -15.05
CA GLN A 74 4.85 6.59 -15.00
C GLN A 74 4.64 7.11 -13.57
N ALA A 75 3.76 6.47 -12.80
CA ALA A 75 3.57 6.83 -11.39
C ALA A 75 4.83 6.59 -10.55
N SER A 76 5.50 5.44 -10.74
CA SER A 76 6.78 5.16 -10.06
C SER A 76 7.88 6.14 -10.46
N ARG A 77 7.91 6.56 -11.73
CA ARG A 77 8.81 7.62 -12.21
C ARG A 77 8.56 8.94 -11.50
N HIS A 78 7.31 9.36 -11.48
CA HIS A 78 6.93 10.63 -10.89
C HIS A 78 7.25 10.70 -9.39
N VAL A 79 7.00 9.63 -8.65
CA VAL A 79 7.38 9.54 -7.23
C VAL A 79 8.90 9.58 -7.05
N ALA A 80 9.66 8.89 -7.90
CA ALA A 80 11.12 8.95 -7.85
C ALA A 80 11.67 10.37 -8.08
N GLU A 81 11.10 11.11 -9.03
CA GLU A 81 11.43 12.52 -9.30
C GLU A 81 11.03 13.43 -8.13
N GLN A 82 9.86 13.23 -7.51
CA GLN A 82 9.46 13.97 -6.31
C GLN A 82 10.41 13.74 -5.14
N ILE A 83 10.84 12.48 -4.91
CA ILE A 83 11.82 12.16 -3.87
C ILE A 83 13.13 12.88 -4.16
N ASP A 84 13.59 12.89 -5.42
CA ASP A 84 14.80 13.61 -5.83
C ASP A 84 14.71 15.11 -5.60
N ALA A 85 13.61 15.74 -6.03
CA ALA A 85 13.36 17.16 -5.79
C ALA A 85 13.29 17.49 -4.29
N LEU A 86 12.68 16.62 -3.47
CA LEU A 86 12.64 16.80 -2.01
C LEU A 86 14.04 16.76 -1.41
N TYR A 87 14.90 15.81 -1.81
CA TYR A 87 16.28 15.76 -1.34
C TYR A 87 17.08 17.01 -1.73
N LEU A 88 16.94 17.49 -2.97
CA LEU A 88 17.63 18.68 -3.45
C LEU A 88 17.13 19.95 -2.74
N THR A 89 15.82 20.10 -2.58
CA THR A 89 15.24 21.28 -1.91
C THR A 89 15.55 21.34 -0.42
N LEU A 90 15.56 20.18 0.27
CA LEU A 90 15.96 20.09 1.67
C LEU A 90 17.44 20.41 1.86
N PHE A 91 18.29 19.92 0.96
CA PHE A 91 19.72 20.20 0.98
C PHE A 91 20.02 21.67 0.75
N ILE A 92 19.35 22.32 -0.21
CA ILE A 92 19.57 23.74 -0.55
C ILE A 92 18.98 24.69 0.51
N LYS A 93 17.88 24.32 1.18
CA LYS A 93 17.24 25.17 2.21
C LYS A 93 17.80 25.01 3.62
N GLY A 94 18.81 24.15 3.85
CA GLY A 94 19.46 24.01 5.15
C GLY A 94 18.53 23.62 6.30
N HIS A 95 17.43 22.90 6.01
CA HIS A 95 16.40 22.61 7.01
C HIS A 95 16.79 21.40 7.90
N PRO A 96 16.84 21.55 9.24
CA PRO A 96 17.24 20.48 10.14
C PRO A 96 16.05 19.52 10.37
N TRP A 97 16.04 18.37 9.71
CA TRP A 97 15.17 17.26 10.11
C TRP A 97 15.69 16.61 11.40
N GLN A 98 15.56 17.33 12.52
CA GLN A 98 15.87 16.85 13.87
C GLN A 98 14.73 17.11 14.89
N HIS A 99 13.66 17.83 14.54
CA HIS A 99 12.50 18.03 15.45
C HIS A 99 11.17 17.81 14.71
N GLY A 100 10.66 16.59 14.70
CA GLY A 100 9.32 16.38 14.12
C GLY A 100 8.97 14.95 13.77
N CYS A 101 9.40 13.96 14.55
CA CYS A 101 8.62 12.74 14.60
C CYS A 101 7.23 13.08 15.15
N LEU A 102 6.19 12.67 14.40
CA LEU A 102 4.77 12.63 14.75
C LEU A 102 4.04 13.99 14.73
N THR A 103 3.25 14.25 13.69
CA THR A 103 1.78 14.42 13.78
C THR A 103 1.22 14.53 12.36
N VAL A 104 0.65 13.44 11.83
CA VAL A 104 -0.37 13.56 10.77
C VAL A 104 -1.57 14.23 11.44
N ALA A 105 -1.62 15.56 11.38
CA ALA A 105 -2.80 16.32 11.76
C ALA A 105 -3.80 16.21 10.60
N GLN A 106 -4.51 15.09 10.59
CA GLN A 106 -5.77 14.97 9.87
C GLN A 106 -6.70 16.03 10.47
N LYS A 107 -6.86 17.16 9.77
CA LYS A 107 -7.76 18.25 10.17
C LYS A 107 -9.20 17.73 10.04
N PRO A 108 -9.96 17.50 11.12
CA PRO A 108 -11.39 17.21 10.95
C PRO A 108 -12.07 18.51 10.52
N LYS A 109 -12.75 18.48 9.36
CA LYS A 109 -13.74 19.49 8.99
C LYS A 109 -14.83 19.49 10.06
N ARG A 110 -14.72 20.38 11.06
CA ARG A 110 -15.79 20.63 12.02
C ARG A 110 -16.96 21.27 11.27
N LEU A 111 -18.08 20.56 11.20
CA LEU A 111 -19.39 21.17 10.99
C LEU A 111 -19.73 22.05 12.22
N PRO A 112 -20.42 23.18 12.05
CA PRO A 112 -20.78 24.04 13.15
C PRO A 112 -21.81 23.36 14.07
N SER A 113 -21.51 23.42 15.37
CA SER A 113 -22.35 22.98 16.48
C SER A 113 -23.63 23.80 16.59
N SER A 114 -24.78 23.11 16.62
CA SER A 114 -26.06 23.69 17.04
C SER A 114 -26.38 23.25 18.48
N PRO A 115 -27.00 24.10 19.33
CA PRO A 115 -27.17 23.84 20.74
C PRO A 115 -28.53 23.20 21.01
N PHE A 116 -28.58 21.99 21.57
CA PHE A 116 -29.74 21.56 22.35
C PHE A 116 -29.28 20.68 23.52
N ARG A 117 -29.33 21.29 24.71
CA ARG A 117 -29.23 20.63 26.02
C ARG A 117 -30.60 20.06 26.39
N GLN A 118 -30.54 19.02 27.25
CA GLN A 118 -31.60 18.52 28.16
C GLN A 118 -32.73 17.71 27.46
N LEU A 119 -33.18 16.56 27.95
CA LEU A 119 -33.22 15.94 29.29
C LEU A 119 -33.18 14.40 29.16
N GLY A 120 -32.91 13.70 30.27
CA GLY A 120 -33.45 12.34 30.47
C GLY A 120 -32.46 11.31 31.00
N ARG A 121 -32.35 11.24 32.32
CA ARG A 121 -31.70 10.16 33.09
C ARG A 121 -32.71 9.00 33.27
N LEU A 122 -32.18 7.83 33.66
CA LEU A 122 -32.82 6.61 34.23
C LEU A 122 -33.23 5.55 33.19
N THR A 123 -33.10 4.23 33.37
CA THR A 123 -32.52 3.30 34.38
C THR A 123 -32.54 1.91 33.73
N THR A 124 -31.61 1.04 34.12
CA THR A 124 -31.57 -0.40 33.78
C THR A 124 -32.76 -1.15 34.39
N THR A 125 -33.28 -2.12 33.65
CA THR A 125 -33.83 -3.39 34.18
C THR A 125 -33.47 -4.48 33.19
#